data_AF-A0A7C9EJK7-F1
#
_entry.id   AF-A0A7C9EJK7-F1
#
_cell.length_a   1.000
_cell.length_b   1.000
_cell.length_c   1.000
_cell.angle_alpha   90.00
_cell.angle_beta   90.00
_cell.angle_gamma   90.00
#
_symmetry.space_group_name_H-M   'P 1'
#
loop_
_entity.id
_entity.type
_entity.pdbx_description
1 polymer ?
#
loop_
_entity_poly.entity_id
_entity_poly.type
_entity_poly.pdbx_seq_one_letter_code
_entity_poly.pdbx_strand_id
1 'polypeptide(L)'
;NLLIGRNAPLHVIQDSVYMIGEASVPTQTLIIGANLLRGLKGSSMQLRIVMGIMAVRYIILPLLGIAIVKGAIHFGLVPVDPLFLFVLLLQYALPPAMNI
;
A
#
# COMPACT_ATOMS: atom_id res chain seq x y z
N ASN A 1 -23.62 -12.68 10.50
CA ASN A 1 -24.35 -12.80 9.22
C ASN A 1 -25.25 -11.59 8.94
N LEU A 2 -24.72 -10.37 9.04
CA LEU A 2 -25.47 -9.13 8.73
C LEU A 2 -24.93 -8.42 7.47
N LEU A 3 -23.63 -8.60 7.18
CA LEU A 3 -22.91 -8.02 6.04
C LEU A 3 -22.59 -9.07 4.97
N ILE A 4 -22.12 -10.24 5.38
CA ILE A 4 -21.62 -11.29 4.47
C ILE A 4 -22.75 -12.26 4.10
N GLY A 5 -23.06 -12.35 2.80
CA GLY A 5 -24.01 -13.32 2.21
C GLY A 5 -25.02 -12.67 1.26
N ARG A 6 -25.39 -13.38 0.17
CA ARG A 6 -26.29 -12.87 -0.91
C ARG A 6 -27.65 -12.33 -0.45
N ASN A 7 -28.13 -12.72 0.73
CA ASN A 7 -29.41 -12.30 1.31
C ASN A 7 -29.25 -11.44 2.57
N ALA A 8 -28.06 -10.88 2.82
CA ALA A 8 -27.80 -10.07 4.01
C ALA A 8 -28.36 -8.64 3.82
N PRO A 9 -29.08 -8.07 4.80
CA PRO A 9 -29.77 -6.79 4.63
C PRO A 9 -28.83 -5.59 4.41
N LEU A 10 -27.54 -5.69 4.82
CA LEU A 10 -26.54 -4.65 4.62
C LEU A 10 -25.57 -4.92 3.47
N HIS A 11 -25.89 -5.89 2.60
CA HIS A 11 -25.06 -6.22 1.41
C HIS A 11 -24.85 -5.01 0.49
N VAL A 12 -25.84 -4.12 0.36
CA VAL A 12 -25.75 -2.90 -0.46
C VAL A 12 -24.61 -1.98 -0.01
N ILE A 13 -24.35 -1.89 1.29
CA ILE A 13 -23.23 -1.10 1.83
C ILE A 13 -21.90 -1.76 1.44
N GLN A 14 -21.81 -3.09 1.58
CA GLN A 14 -20.61 -3.84 1.20
C GLN A 14 -20.32 -3.69 -0.30
N ASP A 15 -21.32 -3.84 -1.16
CA ASP A 15 -21.19 -3.68 -2.61
C ASP A 15 -20.76 -2.26 -2.98
N SER A 16 -21.35 -1.26 -2.33
CA SER A 16 -21.01 0.15 -2.57
C SER A 16 -19.55 0.43 -2.19
N VAL A 17 -19.10 -0.05 -1.03
CA VAL A 17 -17.71 0.11 -0.57
C VAL A 17 -16.74 -0.63 -1.49
N TYR A 18 -17.10 -1.84 -1.93
CA TYR A 18 -16.30 -2.61 -2.89
C TYR A 18 -16.15 -1.86 -4.21
N MET A 19 -17.25 -1.35 -4.76
CA MET A 19 -17.25 -0.57 -6.01
C MET A 19 -16.39 0.69 -5.89
N ILE A 20 -16.46 1.41 -4.76
CA ILE A 20 -15.61 2.57 -4.51
C ILE A 20 -14.13 2.17 -4.41
N GLY A 21 -13.82 1.05 -3.73
CA GLY A 21 -12.46 0.52 -3.63
C GLY A 21 -11.85 0.23 -4.99
N GLU A 22 -12.58 -0.48 -5.86
CA GLU A 22 -12.15 -0.80 -7.22
C GLU A 22 -11.95 0.45 -8.09
N ALA A 23 -12.83 1.45 -7.96
CA ALA A 23 -12.70 2.71 -8.69
C ALA A 23 -11.56 3.61 -8.17
N SER A 24 -11.15 3.44 -6.91
CA SER A 24 -10.13 4.29 -6.28
C SER A 24 -8.74 4.05 -6.85
N VAL A 25 -8.38 2.80 -7.15
CA VAL A 25 -7.05 2.42 -7.67
C VAL A 25 -6.70 3.13 -9.01
N PRO A 26 -7.54 3.06 -10.06
CA PRO A 26 -7.26 3.79 -11.31
C PRO A 26 -7.39 5.30 -11.15
N THR A 27 -8.31 5.79 -10.30
CA THR A 27 -8.49 7.24 -10.05
C THR A 27 -7.24 7.84 -9.40
N GLN A 28 -6.66 7.16 -8.40
CA GLN A 28 -5.38 7.57 -7.80
C GLN A 28 -4.27 7.60 -8.85
N THR A 29 -4.17 6.56 -9.68
CA THR A 29 -3.18 6.49 -10.77
C THR A 29 -3.29 7.68 -11.73
N LEU A 30 -4.52 8.07 -12.08
CA LEU A 30 -4.79 9.23 -12.94
C LEU A 30 -4.37 10.56 -12.29
N ILE A 31 -4.69 10.77 -11.02
CA ILE A 31 -4.29 11.97 -10.25
C ILE A 31 -2.77 12.13 -10.25
N ILE A 32 -2.04 11.03 -10.08
CA ILE A 32 -0.58 11.00 -10.10
C ILE A 32 -0.07 11.42 -11.47
N GLY A 33 -0.61 10.85 -12.54
CA GLY A 33 -0.28 11.23 -13.91
C GLY A 33 -0.51 12.72 -14.16
N ALA A 34 -1.64 13.26 -13.72
CA ALA A 34 -1.97 14.68 -13.84
C ALA A 34 -0.99 15.58 -13.08
N ASN A 35 -0.59 15.20 -11.85
CA ASN A 35 0.41 15.92 -11.07
C ASN A 35 1.80 15.87 -11.72
N LEU A 36 2.18 14.72 -12.29
CA LEU A 36 3.44 14.55 -13.00
C LEU A 36 3.51 15.42 -14.27
N LEU A 37 2.40 15.65 -14.99
CA LEU A 37 2.40 16.54 -16.16
C LEU A 37 2.85 17.97 -15.81
N ARG A 38 2.48 18.47 -14.63
CA ARG A 38 2.93 19.77 -14.12
C ARG A 38 4.35 19.69 -13.55
N GLY A 39 4.65 18.64 -12.78
CA GLY A 39 5.95 18.47 -12.11
C GLY A 39 7.12 18.20 -13.07
N LEU A 40 6.89 17.50 -14.19
CA LEU A 40 7.93 17.17 -15.17
C LEU A 40 8.38 18.38 -15.99
N LYS A 41 7.50 19.38 -16.20
CA LYS A 41 7.82 20.56 -17.01
C LYS A 41 8.65 21.63 -16.26
N GLY A 42 8.62 21.61 -14.93
CA GLY A 42 9.29 22.63 -14.10
C GLY A 42 10.52 22.14 -13.33
N SER A 43 10.80 20.83 -13.34
CA SER A 43 11.79 20.28 -12.43
C SER A 43 13.07 19.88 -13.16
N SER A 44 14.12 20.68 -12.97
CA SER A 44 15.50 20.17 -12.94
C SER A 44 15.67 19.28 -11.70
N MET A 45 14.81 18.27 -11.56
CA MET A 45 14.87 17.30 -10.47
C MET A 45 16.21 16.62 -10.64
N GLN A 46 17.11 16.79 -9.68
CA GLN A 46 18.38 16.08 -9.71
C GLN A 46 18.05 14.59 -9.69
N LEU A 47 18.30 13.92 -10.81
CA LEU A 47 18.06 12.48 -11.02
C LEU A 47 18.61 11.64 -9.84
N ARG A 48 19.68 12.14 -9.21
CA ARG A 48 20.28 11.64 -7.98
C ARG A 48 19.30 11.51 -6.80
N ILE A 49 18.43 12.50 -6.58
CA ILE A 49 17.42 12.49 -5.51
C ILE A 49 16.37 11.41 -5.80
N VAL A 50 15.90 11.31 -7.04
CA VAL A 50 14.93 10.27 -7.45
C VAL A 50 15.50 8.88 -7.23
N MET A 51 16.74 8.64 -7.66
CA MET A 51 17.46 7.38 -7.43
C MET A 51 17.63 7.08 -5.93
N GLY A 52 17.93 8.09 -5.11
CA GLY A 52 18.02 7.94 -3.66
C GLY A 52 16.69 7.52 -3.03
N ILE A 53 15.58 8.16 -3.42
CA ILE A 53 14.24 7.80 -2.94
C ILE A 53 13.88 6.37 -3.36
N MET A 54 14.18 5.98 -4.61
CA MET A 54 13.97 4.61 -5.07
C MET A 54 14.76 3.60 -4.25
N ALA A 55 16.04 3.84 -3.99
CA ALA A 55 16.87 2.93 -3.19
C ALA A 55 16.34 2.78 -1.76
N VAL A 56 15.97 3.89 -1.10
CA VAL A 56 15.41 3.85 0.25
C VAL A 56 14.10 3.06 0.27
N ARG A 57 13.18 3.34 -0.66
CA ARG A 57 11.85 2.70 -0.67
C ARG A 57 11.87 1.23 -1.08
N TYR A 58 12.68 0.86 -2.07
CA TYR A 58 12.67 -0.50 -2.60
C TYR A 58 13.68 -1.44 -1.93
N ILE A 59 14.62 -0.91 -1.15
CA ILE A 59 15.65 -1.73 -0.49
C ILE A 59 15.60 -1.54 1.03
N ILE A 60 15.80 -0.31 1.51
CA ILE A 60 15.94 -0.06 2.96
C ILE A 60 14.63 -0.33 3.70
N LEU A 61 13.51 0.17 3.17
CA LEU A 61 12.20 0.01 3.78
C LEU A 61 11.74 -1.46 3.89
N PRO A 62 11.82 -2.30 2.84
CA PRO A 62 11.46 -3.72 2.96
C PRO A 62 12.42 -4.49 3.87
N LEU A 63 13.72 -4.17 3.88
CA LEU A 63 14.68 -4.77 4.81
C LEU A 63 14.34 -4.47 6.27
N LEU A 64 13.97 -3.21 6.58
CA LEU A 64 13.49 -2.82 7.90
C LEU A 64 12.18 -3.54 8.25
N GLY A 65 11.26 -3.68 7.31
CA GLY A 65 10.03 -4.46 7.49
C GLY A 65 10.31 -5.90 7.90
N ILE A 66 11.24 -6.57 7.21
CA ILE A 66 11.68 -7.93 7.56
C ILE A 66 12.28 -7.97 8.97
N ALA A 67 13.13 -6.99 9.33
CA ALA A 67 13.74 -6.93 10.66
C ALA A 67 12.70 -6.75 11.76
N ILE A 68 11.71 -5.86 11.56
CA ILE A 68 10.61 -5.61 12.49
C ILE A 68 9.75 -6.86 12.65
N VAL A 69 9.34 -7.50 11.55
CA VAL A 69 8.51 -8.71 11.59
C VAL A 69 9.25 -9.86 12.29
N LYS A 70 10.52 -10.09 11.97
CA LYS A 70 11.33 -11.11 12.65
C LYS A 70 11.52 -10.81 14.14
N GLY A 71 11.75 -9.55 14.50
CA GLY A 71 11.83 -9.11 15.89
C GLY A 71 10.52 -9.36 16.64
N ALA A 72 9.39 -8.99 16.04
CA ALA A 72 8.07 -9.18 16.64
C ALA A 72 7.73 -10.66 16.86
N ILE A 73 8.15 -11.55 15.95
CA ILE A 73 8.06 -13.01 16.15
C ILE A 73 8.94 -13.45 17.33
N HIS A 74 10.18 -12.96 17.40
CA HIS A 74 11.13 -13.35 18.46
C HIS A 74 10.66 -12.93 19.86
N PHE A 75 10.02 -11.77 19.98
CA PHE A 75 9.44 -11.28 21.24
C PHE A 75 8.02 -11.79 21.52
N GLY A 76 7.45 -12.64 20.65
CA GLY A 76 6.09 -13.18 20.82
C GLY A 76 4.97 -12.13 20.72
N LEU A 77 5.24 -10.96 20.12
CA LEU A 77 4.28 -9.86 19.98
C LEU A 77 3.27 -10.08 18.86
N VAL A 78 3.54 -11.04 17.97
CA VAL A 78 2.77 -11.28 16.75
C VAL A 78 2.39 -12.76 16.64
N PRO A 79 1.14 -13.08 16.29
CA PRO A 79 0.73 -14.45 15.98
C PRO A 79 1.57 -15.02 14.83
N VAL A 80 2.07 -16.25 14.99
CA VAL A 80 2.88 -16.95 13.96
C VAL A 80 2.00 -17.53 12.84
N ASP A 81 0.91 -16.82 12.51
CA ASP A 81 0.02 -17.21 11.42
C ASP A 81 0.64 -16.82 10.07
N PRO A 82 0.83 -17.76 9.13
CA PRO A 82 1.49 -17.48 7.85
C PRO A 82 0.80 -16.41 7.01
N LEU A 83 -0.53 -16.28 7.08
CA LEU A 83 -1.27 -15.23 6.36
C LEU A 83 -1.03 -13.87 7.00
N PHE A 84 -1.04 -13.81 8.34
CA PHE A 84 -0.77 -12.56 9.06
C PHE A 84 0.65 -12.05 8.78
N LEU A 85 1.65 -12.95 8.82
CA LEU A 85 3.04 -12.61 8.50
C LEU A 85 3.21 -12.20 7.04
N PHE A 86 2.50 -12.85 6.11
CA PHE A 86 2.51 -12.48 4.70
C PHE A 86 1.97 -11.06 4.49
N VAL A 87 0.83 -10.70 5.09
CA VAL A 87 0.24 -9.35 4.99
C VAL A 87 1.19 -8.30 5.60
N LEU A 88 1.79 -8.62 6.75
CA LEU A 88 2.79 -7.77 7.41
C LEU A 88 4.02 -7.51 6.55
N LEU A 89 4.50 -8.50 5.80
CA LEU A 89 5.63 -8.31 4.89
C LEU A 89 5.21 -7.59 3.61
N LEU A 90 4.02 -7.91 3.08
CA LEU A 90 3.46 -7.30 1.89
C LEU A 90 3.37 -5.78 2.04
N GLN A 91 2.89 -5.27 3.17
CA GLN A 91 2.76 -3.82 3.39
C GLN A 91 4.10 -3.05 3.28
N TYR A 92 5.23 -3.69 3.57
CA TYR A 92 6.57 -3.09 3.43
C TYR A 92 7.17 -3.25 2.03
N ALA A 93 6.59 -4.11 1.20
CA ALA A 93 7.01 -4.35 -0.18
C ALA A 93 6.11 -3.64 -1.22
N LEU A 94 5.01 -3.02 -0.79
CA LEU A 94 4.14 -2.26 -1.68
C LEU A 94 4.92 -1.09 -2.30
N PRO A 95 4.66 -0.78 -3.59
CA PRO A 95 5.22 0.40 -4.20
C PRO A 95 4.82 1.63 -3.38
N PRO A 96 5.63 2.71 -3.40
CA PRO A 96 5.24 4.03 -2.95
C PRO A 96 3.77 4.23 -2.61
N ALA A 97 3.43 4.27 -1.32
CA ALA A 97 2.10 4.72 -0.94
C ALA A 97 1.91 6.14 -1.51
N MET A 98 1.00 6.23 -2.48
CA MET A 98 0.58 7.46 -3.13
C MET A 98 -0.48 8.07 -2.22
N ASN A 99 -0.02 8.58 -1.08
CA ASN A 99 -0.91 9.07 -0.05
C ASN A 99 -1.63 10.34 -0.55
N ILE A 100 -2.96 10.33 -0.44
CA ILE A 100 -3.76 11.54 -0.16
C ILE A 100 -4.12 11.43 1.33
#